data_AF-A0A366XUR2-F1
#
_entry.id   AF-A0A366XUR2-F1
#
_cell.length_a   1.000
_cell.length_b   1.000
_cell.length_c   1.000
_cell.angle_alpha   90.00
_cell.angle_beta   90.00
_cell.angle_gamma   90.00
#
_symmetry.space_group_name_H-M   'P 1'
#
loop_
_entity.id
_entity.type
_entity.pdbx_description
1 polymer ?
#
loop_
_entity_poly.entity_id
_entity_poly.type
_entity_poly.pdbx_seq_one_letter_code
_entity_poly.pdbx_strand_id
1 'polypeptide(L)'
;MISKDYYHQIIDKLSINFSVNSLLTQQSDFIFILESPHVQELKHGVPVAGTSGGTMSKNLFGEQFNKPLGLLLKKNLEETKNRPTLNRIGLVNVSNIPMQKAAYHDKNIQKEYAPFFEMLEAIRTSNQKDTYKDEELNLLQHVLIERFNDHLKPIINRKCTIIPCGKFAQKFFRLANVKGENWNIIDDVPHPSYNSWSRERYAAVIQKVKDALYN
;
A
#
# COMPACT_ATOMS: atom_id res chain seq x y z
N MET A 1 21.40 3.54 -22.72
CA MET A 1 20.04 3.03 -22.50
C MET A 1 19.91 2.71 -21.02
N ILE A 2 18.94 3.29 -20.33
CA ILE A 2 18.70 3.00 -18.91
C ILE A 2 18.17 1.57 -18.80
N SER A 3 18.66 0.80 -17.82
CA SER A 3 18.26 -0.60 -17.57
C SER A 3 17.32 -0.70 -16.35
N LYS A 4 16.66 -1.85 -16.16
CA LYS A 4 15.91 -2.12 -14.92
C LYS A 4 16.81 -1.99 -13.68
N ASP A 5 18.03 -2.51 -13.77
CA ASP A 5 19.00 -2.50 -12.68
C ASP A 5 19.29 -1.09 -12.16
N TYR A 6 19.30 -0.09 -13.05
CA TYR A 6 19.44 1.30 -12.65
C TYR A 6 18.33 1.74 -11.67
N TYR A 7 17.06 1.43 -11.97
CA TYR A 7 15.95 1.76 -11.08
C TYR A 7 15.94 0.90 -9.81
N HIS A 8 16.34 -0.38 -9.90
CA HIS A 8 16.54 -1.19 -8.70
C HIS A 8 17.55 -0.55 -7.76
N GLN A 9 18.72 -0.13 -8.26
CA GLN A 9 19.75 0.52 -7.47
C GLN A 9 19.27 1.82 -6.80
N ILE A 10 18.52 2.66 -7.52
CA ILE A 10 17.93 3.88 -6.93
C ILE A 10 16.96 3.52 -5.80
N ILE A 11 16.04 2.60 -6.07
CA ILE A 11 15.04 2.18 -5.08
C ILE A 11 15.73 1.57 -3.86
N ASP A 12 16.75 0.73 -4.04
CA ASP A 12 17.50 0.12 -2.96
C ASP A 12 18.25 1.17 -2.11
N LYS A 13 18.91 2.14 -2.76
CA LYS A 13 19.59 3.25 -2.06
C LYS A 13 18.60 4.11 -1.26
N LEU A 14 17.44 4.44 -1.83
CA LEU A 14 16.39 5.17 -1.12
C LEU A 14 15.77 4.32 0.01
N SER A 15 15.64 3.01 -0.19
CA SER A 15 15.03 2.11 0.79
C SER A 15 15.80 2.03 2.11
N ILE A 16 17.10 2.35 2.12
CA ILE A 16 17.92 2.39 3.35
C ILE A 16 17.29 3.32 4.41
N ASN A 17 16.77 4.48 3.98
CA ASN A 17 16.27 5.51 4.90
C ASN A 17 14.78 5.83 4.72
N PHE A 18 14.18 5.42 3.60
CA PHE A 18 12.82 5.80 3.22
C PHE A 18 11.90 4.61 2.97
N SER A 19 12.27 3.40 3.41
CA SER A 19 11.37 2.26 3.29
C SER A 19 10.41 2.13 4.47
N VAL A 20 9.19 1.71 4.17
CA VAL A 20 8.21 1.24 5.15
C VAL A 20 7.79 -0.16 4.74
N ASN A 21 8.17 -1.14 5.55
CA ASN A 21 7.88 -2.54 5.29
C ASN A 21 6.39 -2.85 5.44
N SER A 22 5.95 -3.86 4.68
CA SER A 22 4.62 -4.44 4.86
C SER A 22 4.46 -5.03 6.27
N LEU A 23 3.27 -4.92 6.83
CA LEU A 23 2.90 -5.54 8.08
C LEU A 23 2.06 -6.79 7.76
N LEU A 24 2.74 -7.94 7.67
CA LEU A 24 2.13 -9.23 7.39
C LEU A 24 2.57 -10.24 8.45
N THR A 25 1.61 -10.97 9.00
CA THR A 25 1.89 -12.09 9.92
C THR A 25 1.29 -13.39 9.39
N GLN A 26 1.62 -14.51 10.04
CA GLN A 26 1.03 -15.82 9.75
C GLN A 26 -0.47 -15.87 10.05
N GLN A 27 -0.98 -14.97 10.90
CA GLN A 27 -2.42 -14.86 11.19
C GLN A 27 -3.14 -13.91 10.23
N SER A 28 -2.40 -13.10 9.46
CA SER A 28 -3.00 -12.11 8.57
C SER A 28 -3.69 -12.76 7.36
N ASP A 29 -5.02 -12.84 7.36
CA ASP A 29 -5.83 -13.33 6.25
C ASP A 29 -6.68 -12.24 5.59
N PHE A 30 -6.61 -10.99 6.08
CA PHE A 30 -7.36 -9.84 5.59
C PHE A 30 -6.39 -8.72 5.18
N ILE A 31 -5.99 -8.69 3.91
CA ILE A 31 -4.83 -7.93 3.44
C ILE A 31 -5.26 -6.68 2.66
N PHE A 32 -4.96 -5.51 3.21
CA PHE A 32 -5.11 -4.25 2.48
C PHE A 32 -3.87 -3.96 1.66
N ILE A 33 -4.06 -3.60 0.39
CA ILE A 33 -3.00 -3.15 -0.52
C ILE A 33 -3.18 -1.64 -0.76
N LEU A 34 -2.14 -0.87 -0.48
CA LEU A 34 -2.11 0.59 -0.54
C LEU A 34 -1.05 1.08 -1.54
N GLU A 35 -1.07 2.37 -1.88
CA GLU A 35 -0.20 2.98 -2.89
C GLU A 35 1.29 2.96 -2.48
N SER A 36 1.66 3.82 -1.53
CA SER A 36 3.02 3.98 -1.04
C SER A 36 3.00 4.70 0.30
N PRO A 37 4.06 4.63 1.11
CA PRO A 37 4.13 5.39 2.36
C PRO A 37 4.22 6.90 2.10
N HIS A 38 3.75 7.69 3.08
CA HIS A 38 3.94 9.13 3.14
C HIS A 38 4.75 9.49 4.41
N VAL A 39 4.86 10.79 4.70
CA VAL A 39 5.61 11.35 5.84
C VAL A 39 5.29 10.67 7.19
N GLN A 40 4.02 10.36 7.46
CA GLN A 40 3.65 9.75 8.75
C GLN A 40 4.07 8.28 8.82
N GLU A 41 3.92 7.55 7.71
CA GLU A 41 4.36 6.15 7.60
C GLU A 41 5.88 6.05 7.76
N LEU A 42 6.64 6.96 7.16
CA LEU A 42 8.10 7.06 7.37
C LEU A 42 8.45 7.33 8.83
N LYS A 43 7.81 8.33 9.44
CA LYS A 43 8.04 8.71 10.84
C LYS A 43 7.78 7.55 11.81
N HIS A 44 6.77 6.73 11.53
CA HIS A 44 6.33 5.67 12.44
C HIS A 44 6.81 4.27 12.02
N GLY A 45 7.39 4.12 10.83
CA GLY A 45 7.87 2.85 10.28
C GLY A 45 6.76 1.82 10.05
N VAL A 46 5.54 2.25 9.74
CA VAL A 46 4.41 1.33 9.48
C VAL A 46 3.43 1.92 8.45
N PRO A 47 2.84 1.13 7.54
CA PRO A 47 1.86 1.62 6.56
C PRO A 47 0.62 2.20 7.25
N VAL A 48 -0.05 3.16 6.58
CA VAL A 48 -1.26 3.84 7.07
C VAL A 48 -1.17 4.30 8.53
N ALA A 49 -0.04 4.91 8.89
CA ALA A 49 0.17 5.57 10.18
C ALA A 49 -0.43 6.98 10.23
N GLY A 50 -0.84 7.54 9.09
CA GLY A 50 -1.43 8.86 8.99
C GLY A 50 -2.97 8.90 9.10
N THR A 51 -3.55 10.01 8.63
CA THR A 51 -4.99 10.28 8.64
C THR A 51 -5.81 9.23 7.89
N SER A 52 -5.30 8.74 6.75
CA SER A 52 -5.89 7.63 6.00
C SER A 52 -6.11 6.39 6.89
N GLY A 53 -5.12 6.03 7.71
CA GLY A 53 -5.28 4.92 8.65
C GLY A 53 -6.29 5.21 9.75
N GLY A 54 -6.43 6.47 10.17
CA GLY A 54 -7.47 6.87 11.11
C GLY A 54 -8.87 6.68 10.53
N THR A 55 -9.06 7.07 9.27
CA THR A 55 -10.31 6.82 8.54
C THR A 55 -10.61 5.32 8.44
N MET A 56 -9.61 4.48 8.13
CA MET A 56 -9.80 3.02 8.09
C MET A 56 -10.24 2.47 9.45
N SER A 57 -9.54 2.81 10.53
CA SER A 57 -9.89 2.33 11.87
C SER A 57 -11.31 2.69 12.28
N LYS A 58 -11.75 3.93 12.03
CA LYS A 58 -13.12 4.37 12.33
C LYS A 58 -14.16 3.55 11.61
N ASN A 59 -13.97 3.32 10.31
CA ASN A 59 -14.94 2.60 9.49
C ASN A 59 -14.94 1.10 9.81
N LEU A 60 -13.78 0.51 10.12
CA LEU A 60 -13.69 -0.91 10.47
C LEU A 60 -14.21 -1.22 11.87
N PHE A 61 -13.88 -0.39 12.86
CA PHE A 61 -14.08 -0.71 14.28
C PHE A 61 -15.08 0.20 15.01
N GLY A 62 -15.53 1.28 14.38
CA GLY A 62 -16.45 2.28 14.93
C GLY A 62 -15.79 3.64 15.23
N GLU A 63 -16.63 4.67 15.36
CA GLU A 63 -16.21 6.08 15.51
C GLU A 63 -15.30 6.35 16.72
N GLN A 64 -15.38 5.52 17.75
CA GLN A 64 -14.53 5.61 18.94
C GLN A 64 -13.05 5.31 18.65
N PHE A 65 -12.74 4.66 17.52
CA PHE A 65 -11.37 4.31 17.14
C PHE A 65 -10.71 5.44 16.34
N ASN A 66 -10.03 6.33 17.07
CA ASN A 66 -9.32 7.47 16.49
C ASN A 66 -7.84 7.20 16.13
N LYS A 67 -7.29 6.04 16.50
CA LYS A 67 -5.89 5.69 16.22
C LYS A 67 -5.74 5.12 14.81
N PRO A 68 -4.73 5.57 14.03
CA PRO A 68 -4.43 5.01 12.72
C PRO A 68 -4.24 3.49 12.74
N LEU A 69 -4.80 2.81 11.74
CA LEU A 69 -4.78 1.35 11.64
C LEU A 69 -3.36 0.79 11.75
N GLY A 70 -2.38 1.37 11.06
CA GLY A 70 -0.99 0.93 11.13
C GLY A 70 -0.43 0.95 12.55
N LEU A 71 -0.72 2.01 13.31
CA LEU A 71 -0.28 2.15 14.70
C LEU A 71 -1.01 1.18 15.64
N LEU A 72 -2.28 0.88 15.38
CA LEU A 72 -3.02 -0.13 16.13
C LEU A 72 -2.42 -1.53 15.93
N LEU A 73 -2.12 -1.90 14.68
CA LEU A 73 -1.52 -3.19 14.36
C LEU A 73 -0.11 -3.32 14.92
N LYS A 74 0.74 -2.31 14.70
CA LYS A 74 2.10 -2.26 15.27
C LYS A 74 2.09 -2.48 16.77
N LYS A 75 1.26 -1.71 17.48
CA LYS A 75 1.09 -1.83 18.94
C LYS A 75 0.57 -3.20 19.37
N ASN A 76 -0.36 -3.78 18.60
CA ASN A 76 -0.90 -5.11 18.89
C ASN A 76 0.17 -6.21 18.79
N LEU A 77 1.08 -6.09 17.82
CA LEU A 77 2.22 -6.99 17.65
C LEU A 77 3.28 -6.80 18.73
N GLU A 78 3.71 -5.56 18.96
CA GLU A 78 4.77 -5.23 19.94
C GLU A 78 4.39 -5.60 21.37
N GLU A 79 3.13 -5.36 21.75
CA GLU A 79 2.65 -5.66 23.11
C GLU A 79 2.07 -7.07 23.25
N THR A 80 2.14 -7.91 22.21
CA THR A 80 1.62 -9.29 22.18
C THR A 80 0.17 -9.41 22.69
N LYS A 81 -0.65 -8.38 22.42
CA LYS A 81 -2.03 -8.29 22.96
C LYS A 81 -3.01 -9.27 22.33
N ASN A 82 -2.59 -9.93 21.25
CA ASN A 82 -3.28 -11.04 20.59
C ASN A 82 -4.78 -10.78 20.32
N ARG A 83 -5.12 -9.55 19.89
CA ARG A 83 -6.52 -9.22 19.58
C ARG A 83 -6.93 -9.90 18.27
N PRO A 84 -7.91 -10.83 18.27
CA PRO A 84 -8.18 -11.68 17.12
C PRO A 84 -8.41 -10.92 15.82
N THR A 85 -9.27 -9.89 15.84
CA THR A 85 -9.57 -9.08 14.64
C THR A 85 -8.35 -8.32 14.12
N LEU A 86 -7.47 -7.82 14.99
CA LEU A 86 -6.27 -7.10 14.56
C LEU A 86 -5.22 -8.06 14.00
N ASN A 87 -5.10 -9.27 14.55
CA ASN A 87 -4.15 -10.27 14.06
C ASN A 87 -4.44 -10.71 12.63
N ARG A 88 -5.73 -10.72 12.25
CA ARG A 88 -6.20 -11.04 10.90
C ARG A 88 -5.78 -10.01 9.86
N ILE A 89 -5.54 -8.76 10.26
CA ILE A 89 -5.27 -7.69 9.30
C ILE A 89 -3.81 -7.70 8.89
N GLY A 90 -3.57 -7.56 7.59
CA GLY A 90 -2.27 -7.27 7.00
C GLY A 90 -2.29 -5.98 6.17
N LEU A 91 -1.15 -5.31 6.10
CA LEU A 91 -0.96 -4.07 5.34
C LEU A 91 0.22 -4.23 4.38
N VAL A 92 -0.02 -4.01 3.10
CA VAL A 92 0.99 -4.06 2.04
C VAL A 92 0.93 -2.77 1.25
N ASN A 93 2.09 -2.20 0.93
CA ASN A 93 2.17 -1.15 -0.08
C ASN A 93 2.63 -1.77 -1.41
N VAL A 94 2.14 -1.20 -2.52
CA VAL A 94 2.69 -1.47 -3.85
C VAL A 94 4.15 -1.03 -3.91
N SER A 95 4.45 0.20 -3.46
CA SER A 95 5.82 0.69 -3.28
C SER A 95 6.15 0.84 -1.79
N ASN A 96 7.26 0.26 -1.33
CA ASN A 96 7.72 0.44 0.05
C ASN A 96 8.43 1.78 0.28
N ILE A 97 8.76 2.54 -0.77
CA ILE A 97 9.26 3.91 -0.67
C ILE A 97 8.18 4.91 -1.09
N PRO A 98 8.19 6.15 -0.60
CA PRO A 98 7.23 7.15 -1.02
C PRO A 98 7.32 7.42 -2.52
N MET A 99 6.19 7.49 -3.21
CA MET A 99 6.19 7.88 -4.63
C MET A 99 6.14 9.40 -4.83
N GLN A 100 5.89 10.16 -3.77
CA GLN A 100 5.82 11.62 -3.81
C GLN A 100 7.11 12.24 -3.27
N LYS A 101 7.75 13.09 -4.07
CA LYS A 101 8.97 13.83 -3.72
C LYS A 101 8.89 14.54 -2.36
N ALA A 102 7.72 15.08 -2.03
CA ALA A 102 7.49 15.84 -0.79
C ALA A 102 7.69 15.02 0.50
N ALA A 103 7.65 13.68 0.42
CA ALA A 103 7.89 12.81 1.58
C ALA A 103 9.39 12.71 1.95
N TYR A 104 10.29 13.11 1.05
CA TYR A 104 11.73 13.08 1.27
C TYR A 104 12.20 14.42 1.86
N HIS A 105 12.48 14.49 3.16
CA HIS A 105 12.85 15.76 3.81
C HIS A 105 14.23 16.31 3.37
N ASP A 106 15.12 15.45 2.88
CA ASP A 106 16.45 15.85 2.42
C ASP A 106 16.38 16.50 1.02
N LYS A 107 16.69 17.80 0.97
CA LYS A 107 16.71 18.60 -0.27
C LYS A 107 17.78 18.13 -1.27
N ASN A 108 18.88 17.53 -0.81
CA ASN A 108 19.91 17.01 -1.70
C ASN A 108 19.40 15.75 -2.40
N ILE A 109 18.77 14.82 -1.67
CA ILE A 109 18.10 13.64 -2.26
C ILE A 109 17.03 14.07 -3.26
N GLN A 110 16.21 15.06 -2.90
CA GLN A 110 15.20 15.62 -3.80
C GLN A 110 15.77 16.18 -5.11
N LYS A 111 17.00 16.72 -5.10
CA LYS A 111 17.68 17.25 -6.28
C LYS A 111 18.37 16.15 -7.08
N GLU A 112 19.09 15.26 -6.40
CA GLU A 112 19.84 14.14 -6.99
C GLU A 112 18.90 13.21 -7.79
N TYR A 113 17.73 12.90 -7.24
CA TYR A 113 16.75 11.99 -7.85
C TYR A 113 15.55 12.70 -8.48
N ALA A 114 15.67 13.98 -8.83
CA ALA A 114 14.54 14.74 -9.38
C ALA A 114 13.85 14.07 -10.59
N PRO A 115 14.59 13.60 -11.62
CA PRO A 115 13.96 12.92 -12.77
C PRO A 115 13.23 11.63 -12.37
N PHE A 116 13.81 10.86 -11.46
CA PHE A 116 13.18 9.64 -10.93
C PHE A 116 11.87 9.94 -10.21
N PHE A 117 11.82 11.01 -9.40
CA PHE A 117 10.58 11.42 -8.72
C PHE A 117 9.51 11.92 -9.68
N GLU A 118 9.89 12.61 -10.77
CA GLU A 118 8.95 13.02 -11.81
C GLU A 118 8.32 11.81 -12.50
N MET A 119 9.12 10.78 -12.79
CA MET A 119 8.62 9.53 -13.34
C MET A 119 7.69 8.78 -12.37
N LEU A 120 8.06 8.68 -11.09
CA LEU A 120 7.20 8.08 -10.07
C LEU A 120 5.85 8.79 -9.99
N GLU A 121 5.85 10.13 -9.98
CA GLU A 121 4.63 10.93 -9.96
C GLU A 121 3.77 10.72 -11.21
N ALA A 122 4.39 10.65 -12.39
CA ALA A 122 3.70 10.35 -13.65
C ALA A 122 3.03 8.97 -13.64
N ILE A 123 3.71 7.96 -13.09
CA ILE A 123 3.17 6.60 -12.91
C ILE A 123 2.01 6.61 -11.91
N ARG A 124 2.22 7.25 -10.76
CA ARG A 124 1.28 7.35 -9.63
C ARG A 124 -0.05 8.00 -9.99
N THR A 125 -0.02 9.03 -10.84
CA THR A 125 -1.22 9.79 -11.22
C THR A 125 -1.95 9.21 -12.44
N SER A 126 -1.27 8.41 -13.27
CA SER A 126 -1.82 7.80 -14.49
C SER A 126 -2.51 6.45 -14.24
N ASN A 127 -3.53 6.43 -13.40
CA ASN A 127 -4.21 5.20 -12.95
C ASN A 127 -4.94 4.42 -14.05
N GLN A 128 -5.28 5.07 -15.15
CA GLN A 128 -5.98 4.51 -16.30
C GLN A 128 -5.05 3.95 -17.39
N LYS A 129 -3.74 4.09 -17.24
CA LYS A 129 -2.75 3.67 -18.25
C LYS A 129 -2.01 2.44 -17.77
N ASP A 130 -2.02 1.38 -18.58
CA ASP A 130 -1.23 0.18 -18.33
C ASP A 130 0.15 0.25 -18.97
N THR A 131 0.26 1.03 -20.04
CA THR A 131 1.48 1.26 -20.78
C THR A 131 1.63 2.75 -21.11
N TYR A 132 2.87 3.17 -21.34
CA TYR A 132 3.25 4.53 -21.70
C TYR A 132 3.90 4.53 -23.09
N LYS A 133 3.87 5.68 -23.78
CA LYS A 133 4.69 5.87 -24.99
C LYS A 133 6.17 6.00 -24.66
N ASP A 134 6.46 6.48 -23.45
CA ASP A 134 7.80 6.59 -22.90
C ASP A 134 8.25 5.22 -22.36
N GLU A 135 9.32 4.70 -22.95
CA GLU A 135 9.89 3.39 -22.59
C GLU A 135 10.49 3.39 -21.18
N GLU A 136 11.01 4.52 -20.70
CA GLU A 136 11.57 4.62 -19.34
C GLU A 136 10.47 4.52 -18.28
N LEU A 137 9.30 5.14 -18.52
CA LEU A 137 8.13 4.99 -17.63
C LEU A 137 7.65 3.55 -17.59
N ASN A 138 7.61 2.86 -18.74
CA ASN A 138 7.30 1.43 -18.77
C ASN A 138 8.33 0.64 -17.97
N LEU A 139 9.62 0.94 -18.13
CA LEU A 139 10.71 0.24 -17.45
C LEU A 139 10.60 0.38 -15.92
N LEU A 140 10.42 1.59 -15.42
CA LEU A 140 10.22 1.85 -13.99
C LEU A 140 8.93 1.19 -13.47
N GLN A 141 7.83 1.24 -14.24
CA GLN A 141 6.60 0.55 -13.85
C GLN A 141 6.82 -0.97 -13.70
N HIS A 142 7.57 -1.60 -14.60
CA HIS A 142 7.90 -3.02 -14.49
C HIS A 142 8.71 -3.32 -13.22
N VAL A 143 9.70 -2.47 -12.89
CA VAL A 143 10.48 -2.62 -11.64
C VAL A 143 9.57 -2.52 -10.41
N LEU A 144 8.62 -1.58 -10.39
CA LEU A 144 7.64 -1.47 -9.30
C LEU A 144 6.74 -2.72 -9.21
N ILE A 145 6.31 -3.27 -10.34
CA ILE A 145 5.50 -4.50 -10.39
C ILE A 145 6.30 -5.70 -9.87
N GLU A 146 7.55 -5.87 -10.30
CA GLU A 146 8.41 -6.98 -9.88
C GLU A 146 8.61 -6.99 -8.36
N ARG A 147 8.91 -5.82 -7.78
CA ARG A 147 9.05 -5.68 -6.32
C ARG A 147 7.74 -5.90 -5.59
N PHE A 148 6.63 -5.41 -6.14
CA PHE A 148 5.32 -5.65 -5.54
C PHE A 148 4.95 -7.15 -5.56
N ASN A 149 5.31 -7.88 -6.62
CA ASN A 149 5.13 -9.33 -6.67
C ASN A 149 5.87 -10.04 -5.52
N ASP A 150 7.07 -9.57 -5.16
CA ASP A 150 7.81 -10.11 -4.02
C ASP A 150 7.06 -9.94 -2.69
N HIS A 151 6.26 -8.88 -2.55
CA HIS A 151 5.41 -8.68 -1.36
C HIS A 151 4.18 -9.62 -1.34
N LEU A 152 3.71 -10.06 -2.51
CA LEU A 152 2.55 -10.95 -2.62
C LEU A 152 2.91 -12.44 -2.55
N LYS A 153 4.13 -12.83 -2.95
CA LYS A 153 4.62 -14.21 -2.90
C LYS A 153 4.38 -14.92 -1.56
N PRO A 154 4.62 -14.30 -0.37
CA PRO A 154 4.40 -14.96 0.92
C PRO A 154 2.94 -15.34 1.20
N ILE A 155 1.98 -14.78 0.46
CA ILE A 155 0.55 -14.99 0.70
C ILE A 155 -0.19 -15.72 -0.42
N ILE A 156 0.50 -16.11 -1.50
CA ILE A 156 -0.12 -16.72 -2.69
C ILE A 156 -0.87 -18.03 -2.40
N ASN A 157 -0.33 -18.86 -1.51
CA ASN A 157 -0.91 -20.16 -1.16
C ASN A 157 -1.85 -20.08 0.05
N ARG A 158 -2.09 -18.89 0.60
CA ARG A 158 -2.91 -18.68 1.79
C ARG A 158 -4.36 -18.39 1.37
N LYS A 159 -5.31 -18.83 2.20
CA LYS A 159 -6.67 -18.33 2.12
C LYS A 159 -6.69 -16.90 2.65
N CYS A 160 -6.89 -15.93 1.77
CA CYS A 160 -6.86 -14.51 2.11
C CYS A 160 -8.02 -13.77 1.47
N THR A 161 -8.51 -12.72 2.13
CA THR A 161 -9.24 -11.64 1.49
C THR A 161 -8.26 -10.54 1.11
N ILE A 162 -8.22 -10.17 -0.16
CA ILE A 162 -7.34 -9.14 -0.71
C ILE A 162 -8.16 -7.89 -1.04
N ILE A 163 -7.71 -6.74 -0.54
CA ILE A 163 -8.42 -5.47 -0.68
C ILE A 163 -7.50 -4.40 -1.27
N PRO A 164 -7.44 -4.24 -2.61
CA PRO A 164 -6.72 -3.15 -3.25
C PRO A 164 -7.45 -1.81 -3.10
N CYS A 165 -6.87 -0.93 -2.28
CA CYS A 165 -7.47 0.36 -1.91
C CYS A 165 -7.09 1.48 -2.88
N GLY A 166 -8.06 1.88 -3.71
CA GLY A 166 -7.93 2.96 -4.67
C GLY A 166 -7.39 2.52 -6.04
N LYS A 167 -7.58 3.40 -7.02
CA LYS A 167 -7.28 3.09 -8.42
C LYS A 167 -5.82 2.69 -8.67
N PHE A 168 -4.88 3.29 -7.94
CA PHE A 168 -3.46 2.96 -8.06
C PHE A 168 -3.18 1.52 -7.62
N ALA A 169 -3.61 1.15 -6.40
CA ALA A 169 -3.42 -0.20 -5.88
C ALA A 169 -4.13 -1.24 -6.76
N GLN A 170 -5.35 -0.94 -7.23
CA GLN A 170 -6.09 -1.82 -8.14
C GLN A 170 -5.38 -2.00 -9.49
N LYS A 171 -4.86 -0.93 -10.08
CA LYS A 171 -4.04 -1.00 -11.30
C LYS A 171 -2.83 -1.91 -11.08
N PHE A 172 -2.04 -1.67 -10.04
CA PHE A 172 -0.81 -2.43 -9.81
C PHE A 172 -1.08 -3.88 -9.41
N PHE A 173 -2.15 -4.16 -8.68
CA PHE A 173 -2.59 -5.53 -8.38
C PHE A 173 -2.98 -6.30 -9.65
N ARG A 174 -3.70 -5.64 -10.57
CA ARG A 174 -4.02 -6.24 -11.87
C ARG A 174 -2.77 -6.45 -12.73
N LEU A 175 -1.87 -5.47 -12.80
CA LEU A 175 -0.64 -5.56 -13.59
C LEU A 175 0.35 -6.59 -13.05
N ALA A 176 0.42 -6.76 -11.72
CA ALA A 176 1.16 -7.83 -11.06
C ALA A 176 0.72 -9.21 -11.55
N ASN A 177 -0.57 -9.38 -11.86
CA ASN A 177 -1.16 -10.61 -12.36
C ASN A 177 -0.81 -11.84 -11.48
N VAL A 178 -0.58 -11.61 -10.19
CA VAL A 178 -0.40 -12.67 -9.18
C VAL A 178 -1.79 -13.11 -8.72
N LYS A 179 -2.03 -14.42 -8.75
CA LYS A 179 -3.31 -15.01 -8.33
C LYS A 179 -3.03 -16.08 -7.28
N GLY A 180 -3.68 -15.96 -6.13
CA GLY A 180 -3.80 -17.05 -5.17
C GLY A 180 -5.10 -17.81 -5.42
N GLU A 181 -5.04 -19.14 -5.47
CA GLU A 181 -6.22 -20.00 -5.72
C GLU A 181 -7.32 -19.82 -4.68
N ASN A 182 -6.93 -19.46 -3.44
CA ASN A 182 -7.81 -19.29 -2.29
C ASN A 182 -8.04 -17.82 -1.92
N TRP A 183 -7.77 -16.89 -2.84
CA TRP A 183 -8.00 -15.47 -2.60
C TRP A 183 -9.44 -15.07 -2.90
N ASN A 184 -10.06 -14.38 -1.96
CA ASN A 184 -11.28 -13.61 -2.18
C ASN A 184 -10.89 -12.15 -2.41
N ILE A 185 -11.32 -11.51 -3.50
CA ILE A 185 -10.94 -10.14 -3.81
C ILE A 185 -12.13 -9.21 -3.58
N ILE A 186 -11.91 -8.12 -2.84
CA ILE A 186 -12.88 -7.03 -2.69
C ILE A 186 -12.36 -5.82 -3.45
N ASP A 187 -12.78 -5.70 -4.71
CA ASP A 187 -12.45 -4.58 -5.60
C ASP A 187 -13.29 -3.33 -5.31
N ASP A 188 -13.00 -2.25 -6.06
CA ASP A 188 -13.67 -0.94 -6.00
C ASP A 188 -13.65 -0.25 -4.63
N VAL A 189 -12.83 -0.73 -3.70
CA VAL A 189 -12.57 -0.05 -2.43
C VAL A 189 -11.80 1.25 -2.72
N PRO A 190 -12.30 2.42 -2.33
CA PRO A 190 -11.60 3.68 -2.57
C PRO A 190 -10.33 3.77 -1.74
N HIS A 191 -9.39 4.62 -2.16
CA HIS A 191 -8.26 4.96 -1.29
C HIS A 191 -8.78 5.66 -0.02
N PRO A 192 -8.29 5.34 1.19
CA PRO A 192 -8.80 5.91 2.43
C PRO A 192 -8.53 7.41 2.65
N SER A 193 -7.69 8.03 1.82
CA SER A 193 -7.42 9.48 1.90
C SER A 193 -8.66 10.34 1.66
N TYR A 194 -8.60 11.59 2.12
CA TYR A 194 -9.67 12.58 2.00
C TYR A 194 -11.03 12.08 2.51
N ASN A 195 -11.01 11.26 3.57
CA ASN A 195 -12.17 10.62 4.19
C ASN A 195 -13.06 9.86 3.20
N SER A 196 -12.48 9.28 2.14
CA SER A 196 -13.28 8.63 1.10
C SER A 196 -14.12 7.48 1.65
N TRP A 197 -13.63 6.71 2.61
CA TRP A 197 -14.39 5.58 3.20
C TRP A 197 -15.65 6.01 3.95
N SER A 198 -15.72 7.26 4.41
CA SER A 198 -16.90 7.80 5.09
C SER A 198 -17.92 8.44 4.14
N ARG A 199 -17.67 8.41 2.82
CA ARG A 199 -18.60 8.98 1.83
C ARG A 199 -19.68 7.98 1.47
N GLU A 200 -20.92 8.44 1.43
CA GLU A 200 -22.11 7.63 1.15
C GLU A 200 -22.00 6.78 -0.12
N ARG A 201 -21.45 7.34 -1.21
CA ARG A 201 -21.25 6.61 -2.47
C ARG A 201 -20.39 5.34 -2.37
N TYR A 202 -19.61 5.20 -1.30
CA TYR A 202 -18.77 4.03 -1.04
C TYR A 202 -19.29 3.18 0.13
N ALA A 203 -20.41 3.55 0.76
CA ALA A 203 -20.92 2.86 1.94
C ALA A 203 -21.15 1.36 1.69
N ALA A 204 -21.69 0.99 0.52
CA ALA A 204 -21.93 -0.41 0.17
C ALA A 204 -20.64 -1.25 0.12
N VAL A 205 -19.58 -0.74 -0.52
CA VAL A 205 -18.31 -1.48 -0.62
C VAL A 205 -17.58 -1.51 0.73
N ILE A 206 -17.64 -0.45 1.52
CA ILE A 206 -17.06 -0.43 2.87
C ILE A 206 -17.82 -1.37 3.80
N GLN A 207 -19.14 -1.49 3.67
CA GLN A 207 -19.91 -2.48 4.43
C GLN A 207 -19.51 -3.90 4.04
N LYS A 208 -19.33 -4.20 2.75
CA LYS A 208 -18.79 -5.49 2.29
C LYS A 208 -17.42 -5.83 2.90
N VAL A 209 -16.53 -4.84 3.01
CA VAL A 209 -15.23 -5.01 3.68
C VAL A 209 -15.41 -5.36 5.17
N LYS A 210 -16.31 -4.66 5.87
CA LYS A 210 -16.59 -4.93 7.29
C LYS A 210 -17.17 -6.32 7.49
N ASP A 211 -18.20 -6.68 6.73
CA ASP A 211 -18.85 -7.98 6.84
C ASP A 211 -17.84 -9.11 6.62
N ALA A 212 -16.96 -8.98 5.62
CA ALA A 212 -15.90 -9.96 5.37
C ALA A 212 -14.85 -10.06 6.48
N LEU A 213 -14.59 -8.99 7.24
CA LEU A 213 -13.65 -9.00 8.36
C LEU A 213 -14.23 -9.68 9.62
N TYR A 214 -15.55 -9.59 9.81
CA TYR A 214 -16.24 -10.13 10.99
C TYR A 214 -16.88 -11.50 10.79
N ASN A 215 -16.94 -11.99 9.55
CA ASN A 215 -17.24 -13.38 9.21
C ASN A 215 -15.99 -14.26 9.32
#